data_AF-A0A7C4JHN1-F1
#
_entry.id   AF-A0A7C4JHN1-F1
#
_cell.length_a   1.000
_cell.length_b   1.000
_cell.length_c   1.000
_cell.angle_alpha   90.00
_cell.angle_beta   90.00
_cell.angle_gamma   90.00
#
_symmetry.space_group_name_H-M   'P 1'
#
loop_
_entity.id
_entity.type
_entity.pdbx_description
1 polymer ?
#
loop_
_entity_poly.entity_id
_entity_poly.type
_entity_poly.pdbx_seq_one_letter_code
_entity_poly.pdbx_strand_id
1 'polypeptide(L)'
;MTQDIIDNSKIKLIDVLKDKLSISKRARFAVGWLFLSGFRELRNEIENLEKLEILAGSRTNKQTAEAILLEKKWEKAVKDTLEKTRYLPEEKRKEILDEEFKGLMNDLSYIKPTQENIEFLKWFLEKLREKKIEIRIYYKEPLHAKLYLFE
;
A
#
# COMPACT_ATOMS: atom_id res chain seq x y z
N MET A 1 7.59 20.80 -22.83
CA MET A 1 6.17 20.55 -22.52
C MET A 1 6.13 19.82 -21.20
N THR A 2 5.54 20.43 -20.18
CA THR A 2 5.20 19.74 -18.93
C THR A 2 4.20 18.65 -19.28
N GLN A 3 4.54 17.40 -18.96
CA GLN A 3 3.66 16.27 -19.17
C GLN A 3 2.82 16.12 -17.89
N ASP A 4 1.56 16.54 -17.95
CA ASP A 4 0.66 16.55 -16.80
C ASP A 4 0.10 15.16 -16.46
N ILE A 5 0.35 14.16 -17.33
CA ILE A 5 -0.13 12.79 -17.19
C ILE A 5 1.04 11.81 -17.27
N ILE A 6 1.23 11.03 -16.21
CA ILE A 6 2.22 9.97 -16.14
C ILE A 6 1.55 8.64 -16.52
N ASP A 7 1.91 8.11 -17.68
CA ASP A 7 1.45 6.82 -18.22
C ASP A 7 2.55 5.75 -18.23
N ASN A 8 3.75 6.08 -17.75
CA ASN A 8 4.96 5.25 -17.79
C ASN A 8 5.55 5.00 -19.19
N SER A 9 5.13 5.72 -20.24
CA SER A 9 5.69 5.56 -21.60
C SER A 9 7.02 6.29 -21.77
N LYS A 10 7.10 7.54 -21.32
CA LYS A 10 8.29 8.42 -21.43
C LYS A 10 8.88 8.77 -20.08
N ILE A 11 8.01 9.09 -19.12
CA ILE A 11 8.35 9.39 -17.75
C ILE A 11 7.72 8.31 -16.89
N LYS A 12 8.53 7.61 -16.10
CA LYS A 12 8.00 6.60 -15.18
C LYS A 12 7.58 7.28 -13.88
N LEU A 13 6.48 6.81 -13.31
CA LEU A 13 5.99 7.26 -12.01
C LEU A 13 7.07 7.09 -10.94
N ILE A 14 7.82 5.98 -10.97
CA ILE A 14 8.87 5.72 -10.00
C ILE A 14 9.95 6.81 -10.00
N ASP A 15 10.34 7.32 -11.17
CA ASP A 15 11.38 8.34 -11.28
C ASP A 15 10.89 9.67 -10.70
N VAL A 16 9.63 10.02 -10.95
CA VAL A 16 8.99 11.21 -10.38
C VAL A 16 8.84 11.09 -8.87
N LEU A 17 8.45 9.92 -8.35
CA LEU A 17 8.37 9.69 -6.91
C LEU A 17 9.75 9.85 -6.26
N LYS A 18 10.81 9.30 -6.87
CA LYS A 18 12.18 9.43 -6.37
C LYS A 18 12.64 10.88 -6.32
N ASP A 19 12.42 11.63 -7.40
CA ASP A 19 12.70 13.08 -7.46
C ASP A 19 12.03 13.83 -6.31
N LYS A 20 10.72 13.64 -6.14
CA LYS A 20 9.97 14.34 -5.08
C LYS A 20 10.39 13.92 -3.68
N LEU A 21 10.60 12.63 -3.45
CA LEU A 21 11.02 12.13 -2.14
C LEU A 21 12.43 12.60 -1.77
N SER A 22 13.33 12.76 -2.74
CA SER A 22 14.72 13.17 -2.49
C SER A 22 14.86 14.54 -1.84
N ILE A 23 13.87 15.42 -2.02
CA ILE A 23 13.82 16.77 -1.45
C ILE A 23 12.78 16.90 -0.33
N SER A 24 12.10 15.82 0.02
CA SER A 24 11.07 15.80 1.07
C SER A 24 11.66 15.41 2.41
N LYS A 25 11.09 15.93 3.49
CA LYS A 25 11.31 15.42 4.85
C LYS A 25 10.26 14.39 5.23
N ARG A 26 9.03 14.55 4.75
CA ARG A 26 7.89 13.67 5.05
C ARG A 26 7.07 13.38 3.80
N ALA A 27 6.40 12.23 3.80
CA ALA A 27 5.50 11.87 2.73
C ALA A 27 4.24 11.16 3.25
N ARG A 28 3.11 11.42 2.60
CA ARG A 28 1.81 10.81 2.91
C ARG A 28 1.19 10.24 1.66
N PHE A 29 1.03 8.91 1.61
CA PHE A 29 0.49 8.21 0.45
C PHE A 29 -0.89 7.62 0.76
N ALA A 30 -1.78 7.68 -0.22
CA ALA A 30 -3.02 6.91 -0.21
C ALA A 30 -3.09 6.07 -1.48
N VAL A 31 -3.05 4.75 -1.31
CA VAL A 31 -2.98 3.79 -2.42
C VAL A 31 -4.07 2.74 -2.27
N GLY A 32 -4.62 2.31 -3.40
CA GLY A 32 -5.59 1.21 -3.36
C GLY A 32 -4.94 -0.12 -2.97
N TRP A 33 -3.75 -0.39 -3.50
CA TRP A 33 -2.98 -1.60 -3.20
C TRP A 33 -1.56 -1.26 -2.85
N LEU A 34 -1.04 -1.98 -1.86
CA LEU A 34 0.32 -1.81 -1.37
C LEU A 34 1.14 -3.07 -1.65
N PHE A 35 2.28 -2.89 -2.32
CA PHE A 35 3.20 -3.97 -2.67
C PHE A 35 4.58 -3.72 -2.05
N LEU A 36 5.21 -4.76 -1.53
CA LEU A 36 6.55 -4.68 -0.94
C LEU A 36 7.63 -4.32 -1.95
N SER A 37 7.46 -4.71 -3.22
CA SER A 37 8.34 -4.30 -4.32
C SER A 37 8.46 -2.79 -4.44
N GLY A 38 7.38 -2.03 -4.21
CA GLY A 38 7.40 -0.57 -4.26
C GLY A 38 8.30 0.05 -3.18
N PHE A 39 8.29 -0.52 -1.97
CA PHE A 39 9.20 -0.08 -0.90
C PHE A 39 10.66 -0.40 -1.21
N ARG A 40 10.93 -1.54 -1.85
CA ARG A 40 12.28 -1.92 -2.27
C ARG A 40 12.83 -0.92 -3.29
N GLU A 41 12.02 -0.53 -4.27
CA GLU A 41 12.40 0.45 -5.29
C GLU A 41 12.66 1.85 -4.72
N LEU A 42 11.96 2.22 -3.63
CA LEU A 42 12.04 3.52 -2.96
C LEU A 42 12.90 3.52 -1.68
N ARG A 43 13.65 2.43 -1.43
CA ARG A 43 14.35 2.20 -0.16
C ARG A 43 15.25 3.38 0.22
N ASN A 44 16.05 3.86 -0.74
CA ASN A 44 17.04 4.90 -0.49
C ASN A 44 16.38 6.24 -0.17
N GLU A 45 15.31 6.58 -0.86
CA GLU A 45 14.58 7.82 -0.67
C GLU A 45 13.83 7.80 0.67
N ILE A 46 13.25 6.66 1.04
CA ILE A 46 12.59 6.48 2.34
C ILE A 46 13.61 6.61 3.49
N GLU A 47 14.86 6.16 3.31
CA GLU A 47 15.90 6.30 4.33
C GLU A 47 16.21 7.77 4.66
N ASN A 48 15.98 8.70 3.73
CA ASN A 48 16.21 10.12 3.96
C ASN A 48 15.00 10.84 4.57
N LEU A 49 13.83 10.20 4.62
CA LEU A 49 12.64 10.78 5.25
C LEU A 49 12.71 10.69 6.77
N GLU A 50 12.11 11.66 7.45
CA GLU A 50 11.75 11.54 8.87
C GLU A 50 10.59 10.56 9.05
N LYS A 51 9.57 10.64 8.17
CA LYS A 51 8.36 9.83 8.28
C LYS A 51 7.68 9.61 6.93
N LEU A 52 7.21 8.39 6.72
CA LEU A 52 6.33 7.97 5.63
C LEU A 52 5.04 7.39 6.20
N GLU A 53 3.91 7.99 5.88
CA GLU A 53 2.59 7.52 6.31
C GLU A 53 1.79 7.02 5.10
N ILE A 54 1.21 5.83 5.21
CA ILE A 54 0.53 5.17 4.10
C ILE A 54 -0.86 4.75 4.55
N LEU A 55 -1.88 5.19 3.81
CA LEU A 55 -3.22 4.65 3.86
C LEU A 55 -3.42 3.69 2.67
N ALA A 56 -3.52 2.40 2.95
CA ALA A 56 -3.73 1.37 1.93
C ALA A 56 -5.15 0.80 1.99
N GLY A 57 -5.74 0.45 0.85
CA GLY A 57 -6.95 -0.39 0.83
C GLY A 57 -6.64 -1.81 1.32
N SER A 58 -7.64 -2.50 1.88
CA SER A 58 -7.50 -3.92 2.22
C SER A 58 -7.38 -4.81 0.97
N ARG A 59 -6.75 -5.98 1.09
CA ARG A 59 -6.74 -7.03 0.04
C ARG A 59 -8.13 -7.58 -0.22
N THR A 60 -8.99 -7.68 0.79
CA THR A 60 -10.40 -8.06 0.60
C THR A 60 -11.11 -7.08 -0.34
N ASN A 61 -10.78 -5.78 -0.24
CA ASN A 61 -11.28 -4.77 -1.18
C ASN A 61 -10.78 -5.00 -2.60
N LYS A 62 -9.60 -5.59 -2.82
CA LYS A 62 -9.09 -5.92 -4.16
C LYS A 62 -10.00 -6.92 -4.86
N GLN A 63 -10.27 -8.06 -4.22
CA GLN A 63 -11.17 -9.10 -4.75
C GLN A 63 -12.57 -8.53 -4.99
N THR A 64 -13.04 -7.74 -4.04
CA THR A 64 -14.37 -7.12 -4.05
C THR A 64 -14.51 -6.08 -5.16
N ALA A 65 -13.50 -5.24 -5.37
CA ALA A 65 -13.51 -4.24 -6.43
C ALA A 65 -13.35 -4.85 -7.82
N GLU A 66 -12.48 -5.86 -7.97
CA GLU A 66 -12.38 -6.64 -9.21
C GLU A 66 -13.74 -7.30 -9.53
N ALA A 67 -14.43 -7.88 -8.53
CA ALA A 67 -15.77 -8.44 -8.70
C ALA A 67 -16.83 -7.40 -9.09
N ILE A 68 -16.84 -6.20 -8.46
CA ILE A 68 -17.76 -5.11 -8.83
C ILE A 68 -17.50 -4.64 -10.27
N LEU A 69 -16.23 -4.50 -10.66
CA LEU A 69 -15.84 -4.06 -12.01
C LEU A 69 -16.23 -5.08 -13.08
N LEU A 70 -16.16 -6.37 -12.75
CA LEU A 70 -16.48 -7.47 -13.67
C LEU A 70 -17.98 -7.76 -13.76
N GLU A 71 -18.74 -7.68 -12.66
CA GLU A 71 -20.16 -8.03 -12.66
C GLU A 71 -21.02 -7.15 -11.73
N LYS A 72 -21.84 -6.26 -12.35
CA LYS A 72 -22.86 -5.45 -11.65
C LYS A 72 -23.86 -6.28 -10.82
N LYS A 73 -24.05 -7.57 -11.11
CA LYS A 73 -24.96 -8.46 -10.38
C LYS A 73 -24.53 -8.71 -8.92
N TRP A 74 -23.23 -8.61 -8.62
CA TRP A 74 -22.72 -8.84 -7.27
C TRP A 74 -22.63 -7.58 -6.42
N GLU A 75 -22.95 -6.41 -6.99
CA GLU A 75 -22.85 -5.11 -6.31
C GLU A 75 -23.62 -5.11 -4.98
N LYS A 76 -24.78 -5.78 -4.92
CA LYS A 76 -25.60 -5.87 -3.70
C LYS A 76 -24.98 -6.77 -2.64
N ALA A 77 -24.50 -7.96 -3.02
CA ALA A 77 -23.83 -8.89 -2.10
C ALA A 77 -22.50 -8.32 -1.57
N VAL A 78 -21.80 -7.57 -2.41
CA VAL A 78 -20.60 -6.81 -2.05
C VAL A 78 -20.93 -5.69 -1.09
N LYS A 79 -21.95 -4.87 -1.37
CA LYS A 79 -22.42 -3.80 -0.46
C LYS A 79 -22.82 -4.36 0.90
N ASP A 80 -23.57 -5.46 0.94
CA ASP A 80 -23.99 -6.10 2.20
C ASP A 80 -22.80 -6.59 3.03
N THR A 81 -21.72 -7.03 2.37
CA THR A 81 -20.47 -7.43 3.03
C THR A 81 -19.71 -6.21 3.57
N LEU A 82 -19.63 -5.13 2.79
CA LEU A 82 -18.98 -3.88 3.20
C LEU A 82 -19.72 -3.20 4.37
N GLU A 83 -21.06 -3.19 4.37
CA GLU A 83 -21.85 -2.63 5.47
C GLU A 83 -21.61 -3.37 6.80
N LYS A 84 -21.50 -4.71 6.77
CA LYS A 84 -21.10 -5.51 7.95
C LYS A 84 -19.68 -5.20 8.43
N THR A 85 -18.82 -4.72 7.54
CA THR A 85 -17.41 -4.37 7.82
C THR A 85 -17.27 -2.94 8.38
N ARG A 86 -18.29 -2.09 8.20
CA ARG A 86 -18.30 -0.68 8.66
C ARG A 86 -18.34 -0.55 10.19
N TYR A 87 -18.91 -1.54 10.89
CA TYR A 87 -19.04 -1.60 12.35
C TYR A 87 -18.43 -2.90 12.91
N LEU A 88 -17.12 -3.07 12.77
CA LEU A 88 -16.41 -4.23 13.32
C LEU A 88 -16.00 -4.03 14.78
N PRO A 89 -16.23 -5.05 15.65
CA PRO A 89 -15.61 -5.17 16.97
C PRO A 89 -14.07 -5.10 16.90
N GLU A 90 -13.43 -4.67 17.98
CA GLU A 90 -11.97 -4.50 18.03
C GLU A 90 -11.20 -5.79 17.68
N GLU A 91 -11.71 -6.95 18.10
CA GLU A 91 -11.13 -8.27 17.84
C GLU A 91 -11.06 -8.58 16.34
N LYS A 92 -12.15 -8.35 15.60
CA LYS A 92 -12.17 -8.53 14.14
C LYS A 92 -11.27 -7.57 13.40
N ARG A 93 -11.02 -6.36 13.95
CA ARG A 93 -10.05 -5.43 13.36
C ARG A 93 -8.63 -5.96 13.47
N LYS A 94 -8.29 -6.56 14.62
CA LYS A 94 -6.97 -7.20 14.83
C LYS A 94 -6.80 -8.38 13.89
N GLU A 95 -7.81 -9.23 13.74
CA GLU A 95 -7.78 -10.34 12.78
C GLU A 95 -7.53 -9.87 11.34
N ILE A 96 -8.25 -8.84 10.87
CA ILE A 96 -8.04 -8.29 9.53
C ILE A 96 -6.62 -7.74 9.37
N LEU A 97 -6.11 -7.01 10.36
CA LEU A 97 -4.74 -6.48 10.30
C LEU A 97 -3.69 -7.60 10.27
N ASP A 98 -3.89 -8.68 11.04
CA ASP A 98 -3.01 -9.85 11.05
C ASP A 98 -3.07 -10.62 9.73
N GLU A 99 -4.26 -10.77 9.13
CA GLU A 99 -4.42 -11.39 7.81
C GLU A 99 -3.78 -10.54 6.70
N GLU A 100 -3.94 -9.22 6.74
CA GLU A 100 -3.29 -8.31 5.79
C GLU A 100 -1.77 -8.36 5.92
N PHE A 101 -1.26 -8.42 7.16
CA PHE A 101 0.17 -8.58 7.43
C PHE A 101 0.69 -9.93 6.95
N LYS A 102 -0.02 -11.03 7.22
CA LYS A 102 0.29 -12.36 6.67
C LYS A 102 0.21 -12.36 5.14
N GLY A 103 -0.74 -11.65 4.55
CA GLY A 103 -0.87 -11.48 3.11
C GLY A 103 0.35 -10.77 2.51
N LEU A 104 0.78 -9.66 3.10
CA LEU A 104 2.02 -8.98 2.72
C LEU A 104 3.23 -9.91 2.82
N MET A 105 3.28 -10.76 3.84
CA MET A 105 4.32 -11.78 3.99
C MET A 105 4.19 -12.94 3.00
N ASN A 106 2.97 -13.32 2.60
CA ASN A 106 2.74 -14.36 1.60
C ASN A 106 3.13 -13.90 0.20
N ASP A 107 2.99 -12.61 -0.13
CA ASP A 107 3.58 -12.06 -1.35
C ASP A 107 5.11 -12.25 -1.38
N LEU A 108 5.76 -12.32 -0.21
CA LEU A 108 7.18 -12.66 -0.08
C LEU A 108 7.48 -14.14 -0.25
N SER A 109 6.50 -15.04 -0.09
CA SER A 109 6.74 -16.48 -0.28
C SER A 109 7.11 -16.82 -1.73
N TYR A 110 6.78 -15.95 -2.68
CA TYR A 110 7.20 -16.01 -4.08
C TYR A 110 8.55 -15.31 -4.35
N ILE A 111 9.09 -14.59 -3.37
CA ILE A 111 10.39 -13.92 -3.48
C ILE A 111 11.48 -14.94 -3.18
N LYS A 112 12.40 -15.13 -4.14
CA LYS A 112 13.57 -16.00 -3.94
C LYS A 112 14.35 -15.54 -2.69
N PRO A 113 14.74 -16.45 -1.79
CA PRO A 113 15.51 -16.11 -0.60
C PRO A 113 16.95 -15.80 -0.99
N THR A 114 17.16 -14.64 -1.61
CA THR A 114 18.46 -14.06 -1.91
C THR A 114 18.90 -13.19 -0.73
N GLN A 115 20.21 -13.00 -0.59
CA GLN A 115 20.79 -12.13 0.43
C GLN A 115 20.16 -10.73 0.42
N GLU A 116 20.00 -10.15 -0.77
CA GLU A 116 19.41 -8.83 -0.97
C GLU A 116 17.97 -8.74 -0.45
N ASN A 117 17.14 -9.75 -0.72
CA ASN A 117 15.76 -9.76 -0.25
C ASN A 117 15.67 -9.89 1.28
N ILE A 118 16.55 -10.70 1.88
CA ILE A 118 16.61 -10.84 3.35
C ILE A 118 17.02 -9.51 4.00
N GLU A 119 17.99 -8.82 3.42
CA GLU A 119 18.43 -7.50 3.90
C GLU A 119 17.33 -6.45 3.78
N PHE A 120 16.63 -6.41 2.65
CA PHE A 120 15.48 -5.52 2.47
C PHE A 120 14.39 -5.77 3.52
N LEU A 121 14.08 -7.04 3.81
CA LEU A 121 13.05 -7.36 4.81
C LEU A 121 13.45 -6.97 6.23
N LYS A 122 14.71 -7.19 6.61
CA LYS A 122 15.23 -6.73 7.90
C LYS A 122 15.11 -5.23 8.04
N TRP A 123 15.55 -4.50 7.01
CA TRP A 123 15.43 -3.04 6.94
C TRP A 123 13.97 -2.59 7.05
N PHE A 124 13.07 -3.19 6.30
CA PHE A 124 11.65 -2.81 6.30
C PHE A 124 11.00 -3.01 7.68
N LEU A 125 11.28 -4.14 8.33
CA LEU A 125 10.80 -4.43 9.69
C LEU A 125 11.37 -3.44 10.71
N GLU A 126 12.64 -3.08 10.59
CA GLU A 126 13.26 -2.05 11.44
C GLU A 126 12.54 -0.71 11.29
N LYS A 127 12.27 -0.26 10.06
CA LYS A 127 11.61 1.03 9.82
C LYS A 127 10.15 1.08 10.29
N LEU A 128 9.46 -0.06 10.28
CA LEU A 128 8.14 -0.19 10.90
C LEU A 128 8.23 -0.09 12.44
N ARG A 129 9.23 -0.73 13.06
CA ARG A 129 9.43 -0.69 14.53
C ARG A 129 9.82 0.70 15.02
N GLU A 130 10.63 1.42 14.25
CA GLU A 130 11.00 2.82 14.48
C GLU A 130 9.83 3.80 14.27
N LYS A 131 8.69 3.33 13.73
CA LYS A 131 7.56 4.16 13.28
C LYS A 131 7.92 5.20 12.21
N LYS A 132 9.06 5.00 11.53
CA LYS A 132 9.45 5.78 10.36
C LYS A 132 8.52 5.49 9.19
N ILE A 133 8.11 4.23 9.02
CA ILE A 133 7.04 3.84 8.11
C ILE A 133 5.81 3.50 8.97
N GLU A 134 4.69 4.17 8.70
CA GLU A 134 3.41 3.88 9.34
C GLU A 134 2.38 3.50 8.29
N ILE A 135 1.86 2.27 8.36
CA ILE A 135 0.88 1.75 7.40
C ILE A 135 -0.46 1.58 8.13
N ARG A 136 -1.51 2.14 7.56
CA ARG A 136 -2.89 1.98 8.02
C ARG A 136 -3.72 1.36 6.92
N ILE A 137 -4.53 0.38 7.26
CA ILE A 137 -5.44 -0.28 6.32
C ILE A 137 -6.83 0.35 6.42
N TYR A 138 -7.34 0.83 5.29
CA TYR A 138 -8.71 1.26 5.12
C TYR A 138 -9.57 0.08 4.65
N TYR A 139 -10.30 -0.53 5.59
CA TYR A 139 -11.12 -1.72 5.38
C TYR A 139 -12.63 -1.42 5.27
N LYS A 140 -13.06 -0.16 5.41
CA LYS A 140 -14.50 0.17 5.47
C LYS A 140 -15.19 0.03 4.10
N GLU A 141 -14.52 0.51 3.05
CA GLU A 141 -15.01 0.51 1.67
C GLU A 141 -13.83 0.33 0.71
N PRO A 142 -14.05 -0.09 -0.55
CA PRO A 142 -13.00 -0.18 -1.55
C PRO A 142 -12.29 1.16 -1.74
N LEU A 143 -10.98 1.19 -1.48
CA LEU A 143 -10.13 2.34 -1.72
C LEU A 143 -9.36 2.13 -3.03
N HIS A 144 -9.58 2.98 -4.04
CA HIS A 144 -8.83 2.97 -5.31
C HIS A 144 -7.96 4.23 -5.48
N ALA A 145 -7.52 4.81 -4.37
CA ALA A 145 -6.72 6.03 -4.36
C ALA A 145 -5.36 5.84 -5.03
N LYS A 146 -4.86 6.93 -5.61
CA LYS A 146 -3.49 7.12 -6.10
C LYS A 146 -3.09 8.55 -5.78
N LEU A 147 -2.75 8.78 -4.51
CA LEU A 147 -2.39 10.09 -4.01
C LEU A 147 -1.03 10.01 -3.33
N TYR A 148 -0.16 10.95 -3.68
CA TYR A 148 1.18 11.06 -3.14
C TYR A 148 1.39 12.52 -2.72
N LEU A 149 1.53 12.76 -1.42
CA LEU A 149 1.80 14.07 -0.85
C LEU A 149 3.23 14.11 -0.33
N PHE A 150 3.90 15.23 -0.56
CA PHE A 150 5.32 15.47 -0.26
C PHE A 150 5.45 16.74 0.55
N GLU A 151 6.25 16.72 1.62
CA GLU A 151 6.47 17.83 2.56
C GLU A 151 7.95 17.98 2.91
#